data_AF-A0A2A8D169-F1
#
_entry.id   AF-A0A2A8D169-F1
#
_cell.length_a   1.000
_cell.length_b   1.000
_cell.length_c   1.000
_cell.angle_alpha   90.00
_cell.angle_beta   90.00
_cell.angle_gamma   90.00
#
_symmetry.space_group_name_H-M   'P 1'
#
loop_
_entity.id
_entity.type
_entity.pdbx_description
1 polymer ?
#
loop_
_entity_poly.entity_id
_entity_poly.type
_entity_poly.pdbx_seq_one_letter_code
_entity_poly.pdbx_strand_id
1 'polypeptide(L)'
;KQFFLTKSASEPTFETTVKLLTKSDDPQQLVYGVVYEPDVEDAHGDFMDAETIEKAAHGFMEEYQNIDKQHDFKTSAGKVVESYVAPSDMTVGDTAIAKGTWVLVTKATDELWESIQKGEFTGYSLAGTAEVEEVKKQTTDNFNNSKMYRDINAALDAFRSATWNILDNYAVDDSTRIEGIRKEISELSALINSFQT
;
A
#
# COMPACT_ATOMS: atom_id res chain seq x y z
N LYS A 1 -20.64 -5.13 -13.49
CA LYS A 1 -19.72 -4.10 -13.00
C LYS A 1 -18.52 -4.10 -13.95
N GLN A 2 -18.45 -3.09 -14.83
CA GLN A 2 -17.54 -2.97 -15.99
C GLN A 2 -16.31 -2.10 -15.61
N PHE A 3 -15.35 -1.85 -16.50
CA PHE A 3 -14.16 -1.01 -16.26
C PHE A 3 -14.24 0.28 -17.10
N PHE A 4 -13.78 1.40 -16.55
CA PHE A 4 -14.11 2.77 -16.98
C PHE A 4 -12.86 3.63 -17.26
N LEU A 5 -12.96 4.79 -17.91
CA LEU A 5 -11.93 5.85 -17.97
C LEU A 5 -12.51 7.09 -17.24
N THR A 6 -11.79 7.76 -16.32
CA THR A 6 -12.40 8.84 -15.48
C THR A 6 -11.94 10.27 -15.78
N LYS A 7 -12.90 11.19 -15.61
CA LYS A 7 -12.75 12.43 -14.85
C LYS A 7 -14.04 12.59 -14.00
N SER A 8 -14.06 11.91 -12.84
CA SER A 8 -14.94 11.97 -11.63
C SER A 8 -16.38 12.53 -11.70
N ALA A 9 -17.35 11.87 -11.03
CA ALA A 9 -18.45 12.53 -10.25
C ALA A 9 -19.42 11.62 -9.38
N SER A 10 -19.03 10.48 -8.78
CA SER A 10 -19.62 9.92 -7.51
C SER A 10 -19.06 8.54 -7.17
N GLU A 11 -18.84 8.28 -5.87
CA GLU A 11 -17.86 7.33 -5.31
C GLU A 11 -18.08 5.83 -5.63
N PRO A 12 -17.23 5.22 -6.46
CA PRO A 12 -17.01 3.78 -6.46
C PRO A 12 -16.24 3.37 -5.20
N THR A 13 -16.37 2.11 -4.80
CA THR A 13 -15.75 1.58 -3.56
C THR A 13 -14.22 1.43 -3.68
N PHE A 14 -13.67 1.62 -4.89
CA PHE A 14 -12.26 1.48 -5.24
C PHE A 14 -12.00 2.11 -6.62
N GLU A 15 -11.07 3.07 -6.73
CA GLU A 15 -10.58 3.65 -7.99
C GLU A 15 -9.06 3.53 -8.10
N THR A 16 -8.59 2.94 -9.20
CA THR A 16 -7.17 2.96 -9.54
C THR A 16 -6.95 3.75 -10.82
N THR A 17 -5.89 4.57 -10.83
CA THR A 17 -5.46 5.28 -12.03
C THR A 17 -4.46 4.42 -12.78
N VAL A 18 -4.85 3.99 -13.98
CA VAL A 18 -4.06 3.09 -14.83
C VAL A 18 -3.11 3.87 -15.71
N LYS A 19 -1.91 3.32 -15.95
CA LYS A 19 -0.94 3.90 -16.88
C LYS A 19 -1.20 3.42 -18.32
N LEU A 20 -1.41 4.35 -19.24
CA LEU A 20 -1.41 4.09 -20.68
C LEU A 20 0.00 3.73 -21.17
N LEU A 21 0.10 2.66 -21.98
CA LEU A 21 1.36 2.10 -22.46
C LEU A 21 1.62 2.38 -23.97
N THR A 22 0.77 3.17 -24.63
CA THR A 22 0.76 3.25 -26.10
C THR A 22 1.65 4.32 -26.67
N LYS A 23 2.04 4.11 -27.93
CA LYS A 23 2.67 5.12 -28.78
C LYS A 23 1.58 5.85 -29.57
N SER A 24 1.72 7.18 -29.69
CA SER A 24 0.71 8.08 -30.26
C SER A 24 0.38 7.83 -31.74
N ASP A 25 1.16 7.00 -32.41
CA ASP A 25 1.18 6.74 -33.85
C ASP A 25 0.73 5.31 -34.23
N ASP A 26 0.07 4.57 -33.34
CA ASP A 26 -0.42 3.22 -33.65
C ASP A 26 -1.53 3.26 -34.74
N PRO A 27 -1.30 2.69 -35.95
CA PRO A 27 -2.27 2.70 -37.03
C PRO A 27 -3.50 1.82 -36.77
N GLN A 28 -3.45 0.94 -35.77
CA GLN A 28 -4.54 0.05 -35.37
C GLN A 28 -5.39 0.61 -34.23
N GLN A 29 -5.00 1.77 -33.66
CA GLN A 29 -5.68 2.43 -32.54
C GLN A 29 -5.85 1.53 -31.31
N LEU A 30 -4.83 0.69 -31.05
CA LEU A 30 -4.79 -0.15 -29.88
C LEU A 30 -4.36 0.68 -28.67
N VAL A 31 -5.09 0.54 -27.58
CA VAL A 31 -4.84 1.18 -26.30
C VAL A 31 -4.45 0.11 -25.30
N TYR A 32 -3.20 0.10 -24.88
CA TYR A 32 -2.65 -0.77 -23.85
C TYR A 32 -2.65 -0.01 -22.51
N GLY A 33 -3.05 -0.68 -21.43
CA GLY A 33 -2.97 -0.08 -20.09
C GLY A 33 -2.88 -1.10 -18.96
N VAL A 34 -2.18 -0.71 -17.90
CA VAL A 34 -2.03 -1.48 -16.66
C VAL A 34 -3.22 -1.24 -15.75
N VAL A 35 -4.14 -2.20 -15.70
CA VAL A 35 -5.38 -2.10 -14.96
C VAL A 35 -5.17 -2.10 -13.45
N TYR A 36 -4.33 -3.01 -12.95
CA TYR A 36 -3.97 -3.06 -11.54
C TYR A 36 -2.64 -3.80 -11.37
N GLU A 37 -1.77 -3.30 -10.50
CA GLU A 37 -0.47 -3.90 -10.16
C GLU A 37 -0.48 -4.47 -8.73
N PRO A 38 -0.02 -5.71 -8.50
CA PRO A 38 -0.03 -6.31 -7.17
C PRO A 38 0.82 -5.54 -6.15
N ASP A 39 0.34 -5.47 -4.92
CA ASP A 39 1.06 -4.89 -3.77
C ASP A 39 1.45 -3.40 -3.96
N VAL A 40 0.80 -2.71 -4.90
CA VAL A 40 0.95 -1.27 -5.14
C VAL A 40 -0.32 -0.55 -4.67
N GLU A 41 -0.12 0.48 -3.84
CA GLU A 41 -1.19 1.34 -3.35
C GLU A 41 -1.83 2.11 -4.52
N ASP A 42 -3.16 2.11 -4.58
CA ASP A 42 -3.95 2.90 -5.53
C ASP A 42 -4.14 4.36 -5.07
N ALA A 43 -5.02 5.10 -5.75
CA ALA A 43 -5.31 6.49 -5.43
C ALA A 43 -5.97 6.69 -4.06
N HIS A 44 -6.52 5.64 -3.45
CA HIS A 44 -7.17 5.64 -2.15
C HIS A 44 -6.30 5.06 -1.03
N GLY A 45 -5.10 4.56 -1.37
CA GLY A 45 -4.18 3.93 -0.42
C GLY A 45 -4.52 2.46 -0.15
N ASP A 46 -5.36 1.86 -0.98
CA ASP A 46 -5.67 0.43 -0.93
C ASP A 46 -4.77 -0.35 -1.89
N PHE A 47 -4.58 -1.64 -1.65
CA PHE A 47 -3.81 -2.51 -2.55
C PHE A 47 -4.50 -3.86 -2.72
N MET A 48 -4.17 -4.58 -3.79
CA MET A 48 -4.67 -5.93 -4.05
C MET A 48 -3.50 -6.87 -4.27
N ASP A 49 -3.66 -8.12 -3.84
CA ASP A 49 -2.72 -9.19 -4.17
C ASP A 49 -2.96 -9.73 -5.60
N ALA A 50 -1.98 -10.46 -6.12
CA ALA A 50 -2.03 -11.00 -7.48
C ALA A 50 -3.21 -11.96 -7.72
N GLU A 51 -3.64 -12.71 -6.70
CA GLU A 51 -4.75 -13.66 -6.80
C GLU A 51 -6.10 -12.93 -6.95
N THR A 52 -6.29 -11.86 -6.16
CA THR A 52 -7.46 -10.99 -6.21
C THR A 52 -7.55 -10.28 -7.55
N ILE A 53 -6.41 -9.78 -8.05
CA ILE A 53 -6.31 -9.16 -9.37
C ILE A 53 -6.67 -10.15 -10.47
N GLU A 54 -6.16 -11.39 -10.41
CA GLU A 54 -6.47 -12.44 -11.38
C GLU A 54 -7.97 -12.77 -11.39
N LYS A 55 -8.58 -12.92 -10.22
CA LYS A 55 -10.03 -13.14 -10.09
C LYS A 55 -10.83 -11.99 -10.69
N ALA A 56 -10.43 -10.75 -10.44
CA ALA A 56 -11.07 -9.57 -11.01
C ALA A 56 -10.92 -9.50 -12.53
N ALA A 57 -9.72 -9.78 -13.05
CA ALA A 57 -9.43 -9.81 -14.49
C ALA A 57 -10.25 -10.86 -15.23
N HIS A 58 -10.32 -12.08 -14.67
CA HIS A 58 -11.10 -13.17 -15.24
C HIS A 58 -12.61 -12.89 -15.17
N GLY A 59 -13.12 -12.40 -14.04
CA GLY A 59 -14.53 -12.03 -13.91
C GLY A 59 -14.94 -10.91 -14.87
N PHE A 60 -14.07 -9.93 -15.08
CA PHE A 60 -14.28 -8.89 -16.10
C PHE A 60 -14.40 -9.47 -17.51
N MET A 61 -13.52 -10.40 -17.86
CA MET A 61 -13.56 -11.06 -19.17
C MET A 61 -14.72 -12.03 -19.32
N GLU A 62 -15.19 -12.67 -18.26
CA GLU A 62 -16.30 -13.62 -18.35
C GLU A 62 -17.65 -12.91 -18.48
N GLU A 63 -17.87 -11.85 -17.69
CA GLU A 63 -19.22 -11.30 -17.49
C GLU A 63 -19.43 -9.90 -18.10
N TYR A 64 -18.36 -9.15 -18.38
CA TYR A 64 -18.47 -7.70 -18.58
C TYR A 64 -17.96 -7.22 -19.93
N GLN A 65 -16.65 -7.27 -20.17
CA GLN A 65 -15.96 -6.87 -21.43
C GLN A 65 -16.32 -5.49 -22.03
N ASN A 66 -17.14 -4.68 -21.36
CA ASN A 66 -17.58 -3.40 -21.88
C ASN A 66 -16.61 -2.31 -21.43
N ILE A 67 -16.30 -1.43 -22.37
CA ILE A 67 -15.49 -0.24 -22.17
C ILE A 67 -16.37 0.94 -22.52
N ASP A 68 -16.63 1.80 -21.57
CA ASP A 68 -17.46 3.00 -21.74
C ASP A 68 -16.69 4.27 -21.38
N LYS A 69 -17.28 5.42 -21.72
CA LYS A 69 -16.71 6.73 -21.38
C LYS A 69 -17.37 7.23 -20.10
N GLN A 70 -16.56 7.58 -19.10
CA GLN A 70 -16.98 8.40 -17.95
C GLN A 70 -18.23 7.91 -17.18
N HIS A 71 -18.41 6.60 -17.03
CA HIS A 71 -19.56 6.02 -16.33
C HIS A 71 -20.92 6.42 -16.91
N ASP A 72 -21.02 6.67 -18.22
CA ASP A 72 -22.32 6.97 -18.83
C ASP A 72 -23.20 5.72 -19.02
N PHE A 73 -22.62 4.52 -18.86
CA PHE A 73 -23.24 3.20 -19.02
C PHE A 73 -23.97 3.01 -20.37
N LYS A 74 -23.63 3.82 -21.38
CA LYS A 74 -24.35 3.94 -22.64
C LYS A 74 -23.43 3.92 -23.86
N THR A 75 -22.22 4.43 -23.74
CA THR A 75 -21.27 4.47 -24.86
C THR A 75 -20.38 3.24 -24.87
N SER A 76 -20.22 2.62 -26.05
CA SER A 76 -19.12 1.69 -26.29
C SER A 76 -17.92 2.52 -26.77
N ALA A 77 -17.00 2.80 -25.86
CA ALA A 77 -15.80 3.59 -26.13
C ALA A 77 -14.73 2.80 -26.90
N GLY A 78 -14.87 1.48 -26.90
CA GLY A 78 -14.01 0.57 -27.64
C GLY A 78 -14.41 -0.88 -27.39
N LYS A 79 -13.61 -1.79 -27.95
CA LYS A 79 -13.74 -3.24 -27.71
C LYS A 79 -12.46 -3.79 -27.12
N VAL A 80 -12.60 -4.61 -26.07
CA VAL A 80 -11.48 -5.39 -25.55
C VAL A 80 -11.00 -6.34 -26.64
N VAL A 81 -9.72 -6.30 -26.95
CA VAL A 81 -9.07 -7.20 -27.90
C VAL A 81 -8.05 -8.10 -27.22
N GLU A 82 -7.47 -7.68 -26.09
CA GLU A 82 -6.62 -8.51 -25.24
C GLU A 82 -6.86 -8.17 -23.76
N SER A 83 -6.77 -9.17 -22.90
CA SER A 83 -6.80 -9.03 -21.46
C SER A 83 -6.01 -10.18 -20.86
N TYR A 84 -5.02 -9.86 -20.03
CA TYR A 84 -4.18 -10.89 -19.41
C TYR A 84 -3.61 -10.43 -18.07
N VAL A 85 -3.37 -11.40 -17.20
CA VAL A 85 -2.55 -11.24 -15.99
C VAL A 85 -1.12 -11.59 -16.36
N ALA A 86 -0.17 -10.70 -16.07
CA ALA A 86 1.23 -10.85 -16.46
C ALA A 86 1.83 -12.14 -15.86
N PRO A 87 2.22 -13.15 -16.67
CA PRO A 87 2.72 -14.43 -16.16
C PRO A 87 4.10 -14.34 -15.50
N SER A 88 4.87 -13.30 -15.83
CA SER A 88 6.18 -12.99 -15.27
C SER A 88 6.42 -11.49 -15.30
N ASP A 89 7.43 -11.03 -14.59
CA ASP A 89 7.96 -9.67 -14.77
C ASP A 89 8.35 -9.48 -16.23
N MET A 90 7.90 -8.38 -16.82
CA MET A 90 8.10 -8.09 -18.23
C MET A 90 8.20 -6.59 -18.48
N THR A 91 8.50 -6.21 -19.71
CA THR A 91 8.55 -4.81 -20.12
C THR A 91 7.72 -4.66 -21.38
N VAL A 92 6.78 -3.72 -21.36
CA VAL A 92 5.94 -3.36 -22.50
C VAL A 92 6.26 -1.91 -22.86
N GLY A 93 6.86 -1.71 -24.03
CA GLY A 93 7.45 -0.42 -24.40
C GLY A 93 8.56 -0.04 -23.41
N ASP A 94 8.40 1.10 -22.74
CA ASP A 94 9.32 1.62 -21.72
C ASP A 94 8.82 1.41 -20.28
N THR A 95 7.75 0.62 -20.09
CA THR A 95 7.16 0.38 -18.77
C THR A 95 7.43 -1.05 -18.31
N ALA A 96 8.01 -1.17 -17.12
CA ALA A 96 8.11 -2.43 -16.41
C ALA A 96 6.73 -2.83 -15.88
N ILE A 97 6.40 -4.12 -16.01
CA ILE A 97 5.15 -4.72 -15.57
C ILE A 97 5.53 -5.90 -14.67
N ALA A 98 5.15 -5.84 -13.39
CA ALA A 98 5.39 -6.93 -12.46
C ALA A 98 4.50 -8.13 -12.76
N LYS A 99 4.96 -9.34 -12.43
CA LYS A 99 4.14 -10.55 -12.45
C LYS A 99 2.85 -10.34 -11.65
N GLY A 100 1.72 -10.81 -12.18
CA GLY A 100 0.41 -10.65 -11.54
C GLY A 100 -0.32 -9.36 -11.90
N THR A 101 0.34 -8.43 -12.60
CA THR A 101 -0.30 -7.21 -13.11
C THR A 101 -1.35 -7.54 -14.15
N TRP A 102 -2.55 -6.98 -14.00
CA TRP A 102 -3.57 -7.08 -15.03
C TRP A 102 -3.33 -6.01 -16.10
N VAL A 103 -3.18 -6.45 -17.34
CA VAL A 103 -3.07 -5.60 -18.53
C VAL A 103 -4.29 -5.79 -19.42
N LEU A 104 -4.82 -4.68 -19.93
CA LEU A 104 -5.95 -4.65 -20.85
C LEU A 104 -5.56 -3.92 -22.13
N VAL A 105 -6.03 -4.45 -23.26
CA VAL A 105 -5.86 -3.85 -24.58
C VAL A 105 -7.22 -3.66 -25.21
N THR A 106 -7.53 -2.40 -25.53
CA THR A 106 -8.79 -2.02 -26.17
C THR A 106 -8.52 -1.44 -27.55
N LYS A 107 -9.27 -1.88 -28.54
CA LYS A 107 -9.38 -1.16 -29.80
C LYS A 107 -10.32 0.02 -29.60
N ALA A 108 -9.75 1.23 -29.59
CA ALA A 108 -10.49 2.47 -29.43
C ALA A 108 -11.37 2.75 -30.65
N THR A 109 -12.45 3.50 -30.46
CA THR A 109 -13.12 4.19 -31.58
C THR A 109 -12.31 5.40 -32.00
N ASP A 110 -12.50 5.89 -33.23
CA ASP A 110 -11.79 7.09 -33.72
C ASP A 110 -11.94 8.28 -32.77
N GLU A 111 -13.14 8.47 -32.21
CA GLU A 111 -13.42 9.54 -31.25
C GLU A 111 -12.66 9.37 -29.93
N LEU A 112 -12.62 8.14 -29.38
CA LEU A 112 -11.83 7.89 -28.17
C LEU A 112 -10.33 8.06 -28.45
N TRP A 113 -9.87 7.60 -29.61
CA TRP A 113 -8.48 7.71 -30.03
C TRP A 113 -8.04 9.17 -30.13
N GLU A 114 -8.84 10.04 -30.76
CA GLU A 114 -8.58 11.48 -30.80
C GLU A 114 -8.51 12.10 -29.40
N SER A 115 -9.41 11.73 -28.49
CA SER A 115 -9.37 12.22 -27.11
C SER A 115 -8.14 11.74 -26.34
N ILE A 116 -7.70 10.49 -26.56
CA ILE A 116 -6.44 9.98 -26.00
C ILE A 116 -5.24 10.75 -26.57
N GLN A 117 -5.22 11.02 -27.88
CA GLN A 117 -4.15 11.82 -28.52
C GLN A 117 -4.11 13.26 -27.99
N LYS A 118 -5.26 13.84 -27.62
CA LYS A 118 -5.36 15.15 -26.96
C LYS A 118 -4.98 15.11 -25.46
N GLY A 119 -4.76 13.92 -24.90
CA GLY A 119 -4.47 13.73 -23.47
C GLY A 119 -5.68 13.88 -22.57
N GLU A 120 -6.91 13.82 -23.11
CA GLU A 120 -8.15 13.93 -22.34
C GLU A 120 -8.44 12.65 -21.54
N PHE A 121 -7.94 11.50 -22.02
CA PHE A 121 -7.97 10.21 -21.31
C PHE A 121 -6.56 9.65 -21.20
N THR A 122 -6.14 9.38 -19.97
CA THR A 122 -4.76 8.99 -19.65
C THR A 122 -4.64 7.62 -18.99
N GLY A 123 -5.76 6.95 -18.71
CA GLY A 123 -5.79 5.64 -18.07
C GLY A 123 -7.17 5.02 -18.00
N TYR A 124 -7.21 3.69 -17.89
CA TYR A 124 -8.35 2.92 -17.37
C TYR A 124 -8.58 3.16 -15.87
N SER A 125 -9.71 2.67 -15.38
CA SER A 125 -10.23 2.82 -14.03
C SER A 125 -11.10 1.63 -13.70
N LEU A 126 -10.78 0.95 -12.60
CA LEU A 126 -11.62 -0.12 -12.06
C LEU A 126 -12.86 0.47 -11.42
N ALA A 127 -14.03 -0.06 -11.75
CA ALA A 127 -15.16 0.05 -10.84
C ALA A 127 -15.77 -1.33 -10.59
N GLY A 128 -15.67 -1.75 -9.34
CA GLY A 128 -16.16 -3.04 -8.87
C GLY A 128 -16.63 -2.93 -7.43
N THR A 129 -17.10 -4.03 -6.88
CA THR A 129 -17.23 -4.17 -5.43
C THR A 129 -16.16 -5.13 -4.96
N ALA A 130 -15.33 -4.67 -4.03
CA ALA A 130 -14.39 -5.50 -3.31
C ALA A 130 -14.86 -5.62 -1.85
N GLU A 131 -14.59 -6.77 -1.23
CA GLU A 131 -14.57 -6.86 0.23
C GLU A 131 -13.19 -6.39 0.68
N VAL A 132 -13.13 -5.29 1.40
CA VAL A 132 -11.88 -4.74 1.93
C VAL A 132 -11.65 -5.37 3.30
N GLU A 133 -10.55 -6.09 3.45
CA GLU A 133 -10.07 -6.49 4.77
C GLU A 133 -9.24 -5.34 5.35
N GLU A 134 -9.68 -4.78 6.49
CA GLU A 134 -8.83 -3.85 7.25
C GLU A 134 -7.59 -4.60 7.74
N VAL A 135 -6.45 -4.37 7.09
CA VAL A 135 -5.15 -4.71 7.67
C VAL A 135 -4.89 -3.74 8.81
N LYS A 136 -5.36 -4.07 10.02
CA LYS A 136 -5.03 -3.31 11.23
C LYS A 136 -3.51 -3.27 11.36
N LYS A 137 -2.91 -2.10 11.16
CA LYS A 137 -1.48 -1.85 11.38
C LYS A 137 -1.17 -1.94 12.89
N GLN A 138 -1.10 -3.16 13.42
CA GLN A 138 -0.93 -3.42 14.86
C GLN A 138 0.48 -3.16 15.38
N THR A 139 1.47 -2.96 14.52
CA THR A 139 2.87 -2.78 14.93
C THR A 139 3.04 -1.61 15.90
N THR A 140 2.46 -0.45 15.57
CA THR A 140 2.51 0.74 16.43
C THR A 140 1.75 0.53 17.74
N ASP A 141 0.57 -0.08 17.66
CA ASP A 141 -0.25 -0.36 18.83
C ASP A 141 0.44 -1.32 19.80
N ASN A 142 1.01 -2.42 19.28
CA ASN A 142 1.77 -3.39 20.08
C ASN A 142 3.03 -2.77 20.70
N PHE A 143 3.72 -1.88 19.97
CA PHE A 143 4.86 -1.14 20.51
C PHE A 143 4.44 -0.20 21.64
N ASN A 144 3.33 0.52 21.50
CA ASN A 144 2.84 1.45 22.52
C ASN A 144 2.28 0.71 23.74
N ASN A 145 1.52 -0.37 23.52
CA ASN A 145 0.94 -1.19 24.59
C ASN A 145 2.01 -1.85 25.47
N SER A 146 3.18 -2.17 24.91
CA SER A 146 4.31 -2.73 25.66
C SER A 146 5.26 -1.69 26.25
N LYS A 147 5.09 -0.40 25.95
CA LYS A 147 6.02 0.68 26.33
C LYS A 147 6.31 0.69 27.83
N MET A 148 5.26 0.72 28.66
CA MET A 148 5.39 0.76 30.12
C MET A 148 6.22 -0.41 30.66
N TYR A 149 5.96 -1.64 30.18
CA TYR A 149 6.69 -2.82 30.61
C TYR A 149 8.17 -2.76 30.21
N ARG A 150 8.48 -2.31 28.99
CA ARG A 150 9.86 -2.15 28.53
C ARG A 150 10.61 -1.09 29.34
N ASP A 151 9.99 0.07 29.54
CA ASP A 151 10.60 1.20 30.23
C ASP A 151 10.92 0.85 31.69
N ILE A 152 10.01 0.14 32.38
CA ILE A 152 10.26 -0.36 33.75
C ILE A 152 11.42 -1.35 33.78
N ASN A 153 11.48 -2.32 32.88
CA ASN A 153 12.57 -3.29 32.86
C ASN A 153 13.92 -2.63 32.53
N ALA A 154 13.94 -1.69 31.57
CA ALA A 154 15.13 -0.92 31.24
C ALA A 154 15.64 -0.10 32.44
N ALA A 155 14.73 0.52 33.21
CA ALA A 155 15.10 1.24 34.42
C ALA A 155 15.69 0.31 35.50
N LEU A 156 15.10 -0.88 35.71
CA LEU A 156 15.62 -1.87 36.65
C LEU A 156 17.00 -2.40 36.24
N ASP A 157 17.22 -2.61 34.94
CA ASP A 157 18.50 -3.08 34.42
C ASP A 157 19.59 -2.01 34.55
N ALA A 158 19.25 -0.74 34.29
CA ALA A 158 20.16 0.37 34.55
C ALA A 158 20.55 0.46 36.03
N PHE A 159 19.58 0.34 36.94
CA PHE A 159 19.82 0.30 38.38
C PHE A 159 20.70 -0.88 38.80
N ARG A 160 20.45 -2.09 38.27
CA ARG A 160 21.29 -3.27 38.52
C ARG A 160 22.73 -3.06 38.05
N SER A 161 22.91 -2.44 36.88
CA SER A 161 24.22 -2.11 36.34
C SER A 161 24.97 -1.10 37.23
N ALA A 162 24.29 -0.02 37.66
CA ALA A 162 24.86 0.99 38.54
C ALA A 162 25.25 0.41 39.91
N THR A 163 24.36 -0.36 40.52
CA THR A 163 24.64 -1.02 41.81
C THR A 163 25.76 -2.05 41.72
N TRP A 164 25.89 -2.77 40.60
CA TRP A 164 27.02 -3.67 40.38
C TRP A 164 28.35 -2.92 40.38
N ASN A 165 28.45 -1.79 39.67
CA ASN A 165 29.67 -0.95 39.67
C ASN A 165 30.03 -0.43 41.07
N ILE A 166 29.04 -0.10 41.90
CA ILE A 166 29.27 0.34 43.29
C ILE A 166 29.80 -0.82 44.14
N LEU A 167 29.23 -2.01 43.99
CA LEU A 167 29.63 -3.20 44.75
C LEU A 167 31.02 -3.72 44.34
N ASP A 168 31.36 -3.62 43.05
CA ASP A 168 32.66 -4.04 42.50
C ASP A 168 33.81 -3.08 42.88
N ASN A 169 33.51 -1.90 43.43
CA ASN A 169 34.53 -0.96 43.88
C ASN A 169 35.11 -1.35 45.25
N TYR A 170 36.21 -2.10 45.24
CA TYR A 170 36.93 -2.53 46.45
C TYR A 170 37.71 -1.43 47.19
N ALA A 171 37.85 -0.23 46.62
CA ALA A 171 38.66 0.85 47.20
C ALA A 171 37.94 1.67 48.29
N VAL A 172 36.63 1.49 48.46
CA VAL A 172 35.81 2.20 49.45
C VAL A 172 35.30 1.27 50.54
N ASP A 173 34.88 1.82 51.68
CA ASP A 173 34.26 1.05 52.76
C ASP A 173 32.79 0.71 52.48
N ASP A 174 32.23 -0.19 53.29
CA ASP A 174 30.85 -0.64 53.15
C ASP A 174 29.83 0.48 53.39
N SER A 175 30.14 1.45 54.26
CA SER A 175 29.24 2.58 54.55
C SER A 175 29.06 3.44 53.29
N THR A 176 30.15 3.69 52.58
CA THR A 176 30.16 4.46 51.33
C THR A 176 29.40 3.73 50.22
N ARG A 177 29.56 2.41 50.10
CA ARG A 177 28.79 1.58 49.15
C ARG A 177 27.30 1.62 49.44
N ILE A 178 26.91 1.48 50.71
CA ILE A 178 25.51 1.53 51.15
C ILE A 178 24.90 2.91 50.83
N GLU A 179 25.62 4.00 51.05
CA GLU A 179 25.15 5.34 50.69
C GLU A 179 24.96 5.48 49.18
N GLY A 180 25.89 4.98 48.37
CA GLY A 180 25.78 4.96 46.90
C GLY A 180 24.54 4.21 46.43
N ILE A 181 24.31 3.00 46.94
CA ILE A 181 23.11 2.20 46.60
C ILE A 181 21.82 2.95 46.98
N ARG A 182 21.79 3.64 48.13
CA ARG A 182 20.62 4.45 48.52
C ARG A 182 20.34 5.59 47.55
N LYS A 183 21.38 6.23 47.00
CA LYS A 183 21.22 7.26 45.96
C LYS A 183 20.64 6.67 44.68
N GLU A 184 21.15 5.53 44.22
CA GLU A 184 20.63 4.82 43.05
C GLU A 184 19.17 4.38 43.23
N ILE A 185 18.75 4.00 44.45
CA ILE A 185 17.34 3.70 44.75
C ILE A 185 16.47 4.95 44.58
N SER A 186 16.93 6.12 45.03
CA SER A 186 16.21 7.38 44.85
C SER A 186 16.10 7.77 43.37
N GLU A 187 17.17 7.60 42.59
CA GLU A 187 17.19 7.83 41.14
C GLU A 187 16.23 6.88 40.40
N LEU A 188 16.26 5.58 40.72
CA LEU A 188 15.32 4.61 40.16
C LEU A 188 13.86 4.99 40.45
N SER A 189 13.57 5.42 41.68
CA SER A 189 12.23 5.87 42.05
C SER A 189 11.80 7.10 41.25
N ALA A 190 12.69 8.08 41.05
CA ALA A 190 12.40 9.26 40.26
C ALA A 190 12.14 8.91 38.78
N LEU A 191 12.95 8.00 38.22
CA LEU A 191 12.79 7.52 36.85
C LEU A 191 11.47 6.77 36.63
N ILE A 192 11.09 5.86 37.53
CA ILE A 192 9.81 5.13 37.43
C ILE A 192 8.62 6.11 37.50
N ASN A 193 8.69 7.13 38.37
CA ASN A 193 7.64 8.14 38.47
C ASN A 193 7.48 8.95 37.18
N SER A 194 8.55 9.10 36.38
CA SER A 194 8.48 9.79 35.08
C SER A 194 7.71 9.02 34.01
N PHE A 195 7.42 7.73 34.22
CA PHE A 195 6.65 6.92 33.26
C PHE A 195 5.13 7.03 33.46
N GLN A 196 4.65 7.66 34.54
CA GLN A 196 3.23 7.77 34.89
C GLN A 196 2.46 8.91 34.16
N THR A 197 3.07 9.54 33.15
CA THR A 197 2.44 10.56 32.28
C THR A 197 2.06 9.99 30.93
#